data_AF-A0AAD5X7Q5-F1
#
_entry.id   AF-A0AAD5X7Q5-F1
#
_cell.length_a   1.000
_cell.length_b   1.000
_cell.length_c   1.000
_cell.angle_alpha   90.00
_cell.angle_beta   90.00
_cell.angle_gamma   90.00
#
_symmetry.space_group_name_H-M   'P 1'
#
loop_
_entity.id
_entity.type
_entity.pdbx_description
1 polymer ?
#
loop_
_entity_poly.entity_id
_entity_poly.type
_entity_poly.pdbx_seq_one_letter_code
_entity_poly.pdbx_strand_id
1 'polypeptide(L)'
;MAAFAAADNLVDWVVTELASLSITDETFSEYITQLCTEETIEDDEKREIITEFLAEATVRMLPVVTITPSAAQLTPVYLLQDKPVGPFVDSLLQRNQQRIEDAKRKEELDRKRILEEVKEKELQALQADKSSGTSEKKVLSKEEKRARDRVLAQYAYDLDEVVENDNGEVEILYKGAGGSEDKGVSSDPLLMKNRNADVVKEAEAAKRAKAQSEHQRTVARNKELQEKQKLEKEKEKRRTMKKEKRRM
;
A
#
# COMPACT_ATOMS: atom_id res chain seq x y z
N MET A 1 -5.92 -6.45 15.18
CA MET A 1 -6.09 -7.15 16.47
C MET A 1 -4.78 -7.57 17.14
N ALA A 2 -3.66 -7.80 16.41
CA ALA A 2 -2.41 -8.25 17.04
C ALA A 2 -1.68 -7.19 17.89
N ALA A 3 -1.83 -5.89 17.60
CA ALA A 3 -1.20 -4.81 18.36
C ALA A 3 -1.74 -4.68 19.81
N PHE A 4 -3.01 -5.04 20.03
CA PHE A 4 -3.67 -4.92 21.33
C PHE A 4 -3.14 -5.98 22.32
N ALA A 5 -3.04 -7.24 21.89
CA ALA A 5 -2.53 -8.34 22.72
C ALA A 5 -1.04 -8.20 23.09
N ALA A 6 -0.25 -7.45 22.30
CA ALA A 6 1.14 -7.19 22.63
C ALA A 6 1.27 -6.11 23.71
N ALA A 7 0.41 -5.09 23.68
CA ALA A 7 0.42 -3.98 24.65
C ALA A 7 0.09 -4.47 26.07
N ASP A 8 -0.90 -5.36 26.19
CA ASP A 8 -1.30 -5.96 27.49
C ASP A 8 -0.13 -6.68 28.19
N ASN A 9 0.72 -7.38 27.43
CA ASN A 9 1.88 -8.10 28.00
C ASN A 9 2.98 -7.19 28.57
N LEU A 10 3.10 -5.94 28.11
CA LEU A 10 4.10 -5.01 28.64
C LEU A 10 3.59 -4.35 29.91
N VAL A 11 2.32 -3.94 29.93
CA VAL A 11 1.69 -3.33 31.11
C VAL A 11 1.74 -4.30 32.29
N ASP A 12 1.32 -5.55 32.10
CA ASP A 12 1.33 -6.57 33.16
C ASP A 12 2.74 -6.81 33.72
N TRP A 13 3.74 -6.79 32.84
CA TRP A 13 5.14 -6.95 33.25
C TRP A 13 5.63 -5.73 34.03
N VAL A 14 5.35 -4.51 33.57
CA VAL A 14 5.71 -3.27 34.26
C VAL A 14 5.06 -3.21 35.65
N VAL A 15 3.78 -3.57 35.77
CA VAL A 15 3.07 -3.64 37.05
C VAL A 15 3.76 -4.60 38.02
N THR A 16 4.18 -5.78 37.54
CA THR A 16 4.85 -6.79 38.36
C THR A 16 6.21 -6.30 38.86
N GLU A 17 6.99 -5.65 38.00
CA GLU A 17 8.31 -5.12 38.35
C GLU A 17 8.21 -3.88 39.26
N LEU A 18 7.25 -2.98 39.04
CA LEU A 18 6.99 -1.84 39.93
C LEU A 18 6.55 -2.29 41.34
N ALA A 19 5.77 -3.37 41.43
CA ALA A 19 5.41 -3.97 42.72
C ALA A 19 6.65 -4.45 43.49
N SER A 20 7.69 -4.94 42.80
CA SER A 20 8.98 -5.31 43.41
C SER A 20 9.72 -4.10 43.98
N LEU A 21 9.54 -2.92 43.37
CA LEU A 21 10.06 -1.64 43.84
C LEU A 21 9.20 -1.01 44.95
N SER A 22 8.12 -1.67 45.37
CA SER A 22 7.12 -1.16 46.33
C SER A 22 6.28 0.00 45.80
N ILE A 23 6.16 0.11 44.47
CA ILE A 23 5.27 1.04 43.77
C ILE A 23 4.07 0.23 43.27
N THR A 24 2.90 0.44 43.85
CA THR A 24 1.66 -0.30 43.51
C THR A 24 0.63 0.57 42.81
N ASP A 25 0.99 1.80 42.46
CA ASP A 25 0.09 2.75 41.84
C ASP A 25 0.09 2.55 40.31
N GLU A 26 -1.09 2.25 39.77
CA GLU A 26 -1.34 1.95 38.35
C GLU A 26 -0.99 3.13 37.43
N THR A 27 -1.03 4.36 37.96
CA THR A 27 -0.65 5.57 37.21
C THR A 27 0.83 5.55 36.80
N PHE A 28 1.70 4.89 37.58
CA PHE A 28 3.11 4.74 37.26
C PHE A 28 3.30 3.78 36.07
N SER A 29 2.60 2.65 36.06
CA SER A 29 2.67 1.71 34.95
C SER A 29 2.14 2.30 33.66
N GLU A 30 1.06 3.09 33.72
CA GLU A 30 0.50 3.76 32.53
C GLU A 30 1.45 4.81 31.98
N TYR A 31 1.98 5.69 32.84
CA TYR A 31 2.93 6.73 32.45
C TYR A 31 4.19 6.15 31.83
N ILE A 32 4.79 5.14 32.47
CA ILE A 32 6.01 4.48 31.98
C ILE A 32 5.74 3.78 30.64
N THR A 33 4.61 3.07 30.52
CA THR A 33 4.25 2.40 29.26
C THR A 33 4.04 3.42 28.14
N GLN A 34 3.33 4.52 28.42
CA GLN A 34 3.10 5.59 27.46
C GLN A 34 4.42 6.19 26.97
N LEU A 35 5.33 6.51 27.89
CA LEU A 35 6.64 7.05 27.56
C LEU A 35 7.48 6.08 26.73
N CYS A 36 7.42 4.78 27.03
CA CYS A 36 8.07 3.74 26.24
C CYS A 36 7.50 3.65 24.81
N THR A 37 6.19 3.83 24.63
CA THR A 37 5.57 3.81 23.30
C THR A 37 5.78 5.10 22.50
N GLU A 38 6.28 6.16 23.13
CA GLU A 38 6.47 7.44 22.46
C GLU A 38 7.69 7.42 21.53
N GLU A 39 7.47 7.57 20.22
CA GLU A 39 8.52 7.55 19.20
C GLU A 39 9.28 8.88 19.08
N THR A 40 8.81 9.94 19.75
CA THR A 40 9.40 11.29 19.62
C THR A 40 10.60 11.53 20.54
N ILE A 41 10.80 10.66 21.52
CA ILE A 41 11.84 10.74 22.55
C ILE A 41 12.85 9.63 22.28
N GLU A 42 14.15 9.95 22.36
CA GLU A 42 15.21 8.95 22.20
C GLU A 42 15.29 8.03 23.42
N ASP A 43 15.73 6.79 23.23
CA ASP A 43 15.72 5.80 24.32
C ASP A 43 16.67 6.18 25.48
N ASP A 44 17.75 6.91 25.19
CA ASP A 44 18.64 7.47 26.22
C ASP A 44 17.93 8.54 27.06
N GLU A 45 17.14 9.43 26.44
CA GLU A 45 16.33 10.41 27.15
C GLU A 45 15.19 9.74 27.95
N LYS A 46 14.54 8.71 27.39
CA LYS A 46 13.53 7.92 28.12
C LYS A 46 14.14 7.26 29.35
N ARG A 47 15.36 6.72 29.21
CA ARG A 47 16.09 6.10 30.30
C ARG A 47 16.31 7.08 31.44
N GLU A 48 16.78 8.29 31.13
CA GLU A 48 16.99 9.34 32.13
C GLU A 48 15.68 9.72 32.83
N ILE A 49 14.63 10.02 32.06
CA ILE A 49 13.32 10.44 32.60
C ILE A 49 12.72 9.37 33.52
N ILE A 50 12.69 8.11 33.08
CA ILE A 50 12.11 7.01 33.88
C ILE A 50 12.96 6.75 35.12
N THR A 51 14.30 6.81 34.98
CA THR A 51 15.21 6.60 36.11
C THR A 51 15.04 7.70 37.16
N GLU A 52 14.98 8.97 36.75
CA GLU A 52 14.76 10.10 37.65
C GLU A 52 13.39 10.01 38.33
N PHE A 53 12.33 9.75 37.55
CA PHE A 53 10.96 9.63 38.05
C PHE A 53 10.81 8.51 39.08
N LEU A 54 11.38 7.33 38.81
CA LEU A 54 11.32 6.19 39.72
C LEU A 54 12.28 6.34 40.90
N ALA A 55 13.43 7.00 40.72
CA ALA A 55 14.30 7.35 41.84
C ALA A 55 13.55 8.23 42.83
N GLU A 56 12.87 9.28 42.36
CA GLU A 56 12.04 10.16 43.21
C GLU A 56 10.94 9.40 43.94
N ALA A 57 10.24 8.50 43.25
CA ALA A 57 9.17 7.69 43.83
C ALA A 57 9.65 6.61 44.83
N THR A 58 10.88 6.12 44.66
CA THR A 58 11.49 5.12 45.55
C THR A 58 12.26 5.73 46.72
N VAL A 59 12.45 7.06 46.76
CA VAL A 59 12.95 7.78 47.94
C VAL A 59 11.91 7.73 49.06
N ARG A 60 11.87 6.59 49.77
CA ARG A 60 11.02 6.41 50.93
C ARG A 60 11.75 6.89 52.19
N MET A 61 11.32 8.02 52.72
CA MET A 61 11.72 8.53 54.04
C MET A 61 11.23 7.57 55.14
N LEU A 62 12.07 6.65 55.60
CA LEU A 62 11.80 5.86 56.80
C LEU A 62 12.46 6.51 58.02
N PRO A 63 11.71 6.80 59.11
CA PRO A 63 12.31 7.25 60.35
C PRO A 63 13.01 6.09 61.05
N VAL A 64 14.34 6.08 61.03
CA VAL A 64 15.14 5.18 61.89
C VAL A 64 15.41 5.90 63.21
N VAL A 65 14.84 5.40 64.30
CA VAL A 65 15.17 5.82 65.66
C VAL A 65 16.40 5.02 66.10
N THR A 66 17.60 5.58 65.94
CA THR A 66 18.77 5.05 66.64
C THR A 66 18.75 5.57 68.07
N ILE A 67 18.56 4.66 69.03
CA ILE A 67 18.70 4.97 70.46
C ILE A 67 20.20 5.05 70.76
N THR A 68 20.80 6.23 70.65
CA THR A 68 22.12 6.51 71.22
C THR A 68 21.96 6.90 72.69
N PRO A 69 22.62 6.22 73.64
CA PRO A 69 22.53 6.56 75.05
C PRO A 69 23.49 7.71 75.39
N SER A 70 23.27 8.91 74.83
CA SER A 70 23.90 10.13 75.34
C SER A 70 23.22 11.38 74.78
N ALA A 71 22.56 12.09 75.68
CA ALA A 71 22.10 13.49 75.61
C ALA A 71 21.91 14.17 74.23
N ALA A 72 20.63 14.28 73.86
CA ALA A 72 19.98 15.54 73.49
C ALA A 72 20.14 16.16 72.08
N GLN A 73 20.51 15.40 71.05
CA GLN A 73 20.25 15.84 69.66
C GLN A 73 19.77 14.69 68.78
N LEU A 74 18.47 14.69 68.49
CA LEU A 74 17.83 13.83 67.49
C LEU A 74 18.22 14.35 66.10
N THR A 75 19.32 13.85 65.53
CA THR A 75 19.59 14.04 64.10
C THR A 75 18.97 12.86 63.33
N PRO A 76 18.00 13.10 62.43
CA PRO A 76 17.54 12.05 61.55
C PRO A 76 18.67 11.66 60.60
N VAL A 77 19.22 10.46 60.77
CA VAL A 77 20.14 9.84 59.82
C VAL A 77 19.30 9.03 58.84
N TYR A 78 19.20 9.53 57.61
CA TYR A 78 18.43 8.89 56.54
C TYR A 78 19.27 7.79 55.89
N LEU A 79 18.81 6.54 55.95
CA LEU A 79 19.37 5.45 55.14
C LEU A 79 18.59 5.39 53.83
N LEU A 80 19.23 5.87 52.76
CA LEU A 80 18.73 5.74 51.39
C LEU A 80 18.72 4.25 51.04
N GLN A 81 17.54 3.64 51.01
CA GLN A 81 17.39 2.29 50.49
C GLN A 81 17.29 2.40 48.96
N ASP A 82 18.45 2.65 48.32
CA ASP A 82 18.57 2.66 46.86
C ASP A 82 18.30 1.25 46.34
N LYS A 83 17.05 0.97 45.98
CA LYS A 83 16.77 -0.14 45.07
C LYS A 83 17.30 0.28 43.71
N PRO A 84 18.16 -0.51 43.05
CA PRO A 84 18.74 -0.11 41.77
C PRO A 84 17.63 -0.08 40.70
N VAL A 85 17.17 1.13 40.38
CA VAL A 85 16.16 1.39 39.34
C VAL A 85 16.74 1.21 37.93
N GLY A 86 18.03 1.50 37.74
CA GLY A 86 18.71 1.44 36.42
C GLY A 86 18.54 0.10 35.67
N PRO A 87 18.83 -1.07 36.29
CA PRO A 87 18.67 -2.36 35.65
C PRO A 87 17.22 -2.67 35.21
N PHE A 88 16.23 -2.17 35.94
CA PHE A 88 14.82 -2.30 35.56
C PHE A 88 14.53 -1.48 34.30
N VAL A 89 14.98 -0.22 34.25
CA VAL A 89 14.77 0.66 33.09
C VAL A 89 15.48 0.11 31.85
N ASP A 90 16.70 -0.41 32.00
CA ASP A 90 17.43 -1.04 30.91
C ASP A 90 16.68 -2.27 30.36
N SER A 91 16.14 -3.11 31.26
CA SER A 91 15.34 -4.29 30.89
C SER A 91 14.02 -3.91 30.21
N LEU A 92 13.38 -2.84 30.67
CA LEU A 92 12.15 -2.29 30.10
C LEU A 92 12.36 -1.82 28.66
N LEU A 93 13.38 -0.99 28.43
CA LEU A 93 13.69 -0.46 27.10
C LEU A 93 14.11 -1.59 26.15
N GLN A 94 14.95 -2.52 26.61
CA GLN A 94 15.34 -3.69 25.83
C GLN A 94 14.13 -4.53 25.41
N ARG A 95 13.19 -4.79 26.33
CA ARG A 95 11.99 -5.57 26.05
C ARG A 95 11.05 -4.85 25.09
N ASN A 96 10.92 -3.53 25.21
CA ASN A 96 10.13 -2.74 24.27
C ASN A 96 10.73 -2.76 22.87
N GLN A 97 12.06 -2.61 22.75
CA GLN A 97 12.77 -2.70 21.48
C GLN A 97 12.58 -4.06 20.81
N GLN A 98 12.73 -5.17 21.56
CA GLN A 98 12.46 -6.51 21.05
C GLN A 98 11.03 -6.67 20.53
N ARG A 99 10.04 -6.11 21.22
CA ARG A 99 8.64 -6.14 20.77
C ARG A 99 8.44 -5.38 19.45
N ILE A 100 9.07 -4.22 19.29
CA ILE A 100 9.01 -3.44 18.06
C ILE A 100 9.62 -4.23 16.90
N GLU A 101 10.77 -4.88 17.13
CA GLU A 101 11.44 -5.70 16.13
C GLU A 101 10.64 -6.94 15.74
N ASP A 102 10.06 -7.63 16.72
CA ASP A 102 9.21 -8.80 16.49
C ASP A 102 7.93 -8.43 15.74
N ALA A 103 7.33 -7.27 16.06
CA ALA A 103 6.18 -6.74 15.34
C ALA A 103 6.52 -6.42 13.88
N LYS A 104 7.65 -5.75 13.63
CA LYS A 104 8.15 -5.47 12.27
C LYS A 104 8.44 -6.76 11.50
N ARG A 105 9.11 -7.72 12.13
CA ARG A 105 9.43 -9.03 11.51
C ARG A 105 8.15 -9.77 11.11
N LYS A 106 7.14 -9.75 11.98
CA LYS A 106 5.84 -10.38 11.70
C LYS A 106 5.11 -9.68 10.55
N GLU A 107 5.10 -8.35 10.53
CA GLU A 107 4.51 -7.57 9.45
C GLU A 107 5.20 -7.84 8.10
N GLU A 108 6.53 -7.95 8.07
CA GLU A 108 7.27 -8.31 6.86
C GLU A 108 6.95 -9.72 6.36
N LEU A 109 6.80 -10.68 7.26
CA LEU A 109 6.41 -12.05 6.92
C LEU A 109 4.99 -12.09 6.35
N ASP A 110 4.04 -11.41 6.99
CA ASP A 110 2.66 -11.33 6.51
C ASP A 110 2.60 -10.63 5.15
N ARG A 111 3.38 -9.57 4.94
CA ARG A 111 3.49 -8.89 3.64
C ARG A 111 4.05 -9.80 2.55
N LYS A 112 5.08 -10.59 2.85
CA LYS A 112 5.64 -11.57 1.90
C LYS A 112 4.61 -12.65 1.56
N ARG A 113 3.90 -13.17 2.56
CA ARG A 113 2.86 -14.18 2.36
C ARG A 113 1.72 -13.70 1.48
N ILE A 114 1.22 -12.48 1.71
CA ILE A 114 0.18 -11.88 0.86
C ILE A 114 0.69 -11.72 -0.58
N LEU A 115 1.94 -11.30 -0.76
CA LEU A 115 2.52 -11.11 -2.09
C LEU A 115 2.72 -12.42 -2.84
N GLU A 116 3.08 -13.50 -2.15
CA GLU A 116 3.13 -14.85 -2.71
C GLU A 116 1.73 -15.35 -3.10
N GLU A 117 0.73 -15.17 -2.23
CA GLU A 117 -0.65 -15.58 -2.52
C GLU A 117 -1.22 -14.83 -3.74
N VAL A 118 -0.91 -13.54 -3.91
CA VAL A 118 -1.29 -12.76 -5.10
C VAL A 118 -0.61 -13.29 -6.35
N LYS A 119 0.70 -13.59 -6.28
CA LYS A 119 1.45 -14.16 -7.42
C LYS A 119 0.91 -15.52 -7.83
N GLU A 120 0.56 -16.38 -6.87
CA GLU A 120 -0.04 -17.68 -7.16
C GLU A 120 -1.40 -17.55 -7.85
N LYS A 121 -2.25 -16.64 -7.37
CA LYS A 121 -3.55 -16.35 -8.00
C LYS A 121 -3.40 -15.80 -9.42
N GLU A 122 -2.42 -14.93 -9.65
CA GLU A 122 -2.12 -14.39 -10.99
C GLU A 122 -1.63 -15.50 -11.94
N LEU A 123 -0.74 -16.38 -11.49
CA LEU A 123 -0.28 -17.52 -12.26
C LEU A 123 -1.42 -18.50 -12.60
N GLN A 124 -2.31 -18.77 -11.65
CA GLN A 124 -3.48 -19.62 -11.88
C GLN A 124 -4.45 -18.98 -12.89
N ALA A 125 -4.69 -17.67 -12.82
CA ALA A 125 -5.51 -16.97 -13.80
C ALA A 125 -4.91 -17.03 -15.21
N LEU A 126 -3.59 -16.84 -15.34
CA LEU A 126 -2.88 -16.95 -16.62
C LEU A 126 -2.89 -18.38 -17.20
N GLN A 127 -2.86 -19.40 -16.35
CA GLN A 127 -3.00 -20.80 -16.79
C GLN A 127 -4.42 -21.12 -17.23
N ALA A 128 -5.44 -20.61 -16.52
CA ALA A 128 -6.84 -20.75 -16.91
C ALA A 128 -7.10 -20.10 -18.28
N ASP A 129 -6.59 -18.89 -18.52
CA ASP A 129 -6.72 -18.21 -19.81
C ASP A 129 -6.04 -18.98 -20.95
N LYS A 130 -4.85 -19.55 -20.72
CA LYS A 130 -4.15 -20.39 -21.72
C LYS A 130 -4.90 -21.67 -22.08
N SER A 131 -5.65 -22.25 -21.14
CA SER A 131 -6.46 -23.45 -21.39
C SER A 131 -7.74 -23.19 -22.19
N SER A 132 -8.20 -21.94 -22.26
CA SER A 132 -9.35 -21.52 -23.06
C SER A 132 -9.01 -21.14 -24.52
N GLY A 133 -7.72 -21.12 -24.86
CA GLY A 133 -7.19 -20.59 -26.13
C GLY A 133 -7.05 -21.58 -27.29
N THR A 134 -7.34 -22.87 -27.11
CA THR A 134 -7.42 -23.80 -28.25
C THR A 134 -8.83 -23.76 -28.83
N SER A 135 -9.10 -22.76 -29.67
CA SER A 135 -10.25 -22.86 -30.57
C SER A 135 -10.04 -24.11 -31.43
N GLU A 136 -10.87 -25.12 -31.20
CA GLU A 136 -10.93 -26.29 -32.06
C GLU A 136 -11.08 -25.78 -33.50
N LYS A 137 -10.12 -26.12 -34.37
CA LYS A 137 -10.18 -25.75 -35.78
C LYS A 137 -11.47 -26.32 -36.35
N LYS A 138 -12.49 -25.47 -36.48
CA LYS A 138 -13.82 -25.86 -36.94
C LYS A 138 -13.66 -26.49 -38.32
N VAL A 139 -13.81 -27.81 -38.40
CA VAL A 139 -13.72 -28.55 -39.66
C VAL A 139 -14.99 -28.21 -40.45
N LEU A 140 -14.88 -27.25 -41.36
CA LEU A 140 -16.00 -26.82 -42.21
C LEU A 140 -16.48 -27.99 -43.07
N SER A 141 -17.79 -28.19 -43.08
CA SER A 141 -18.45 -29.19 -43.93
C SER A 141 -18.25 -28.88 -45.42
N LYS A 142 -18.49 -29.87 -46.29
CA LYS A 142 -18.29 -29.73 -47.75
C LYS A 142 -19.13 -28.61 -48.36
N GLU A 143 -20.32 -28.36 -47.81
CA GLU A 143 -21.22 -27.29 -48.25
C GLU A 143 -20.76 -25.92 -47.76
N GLU A 144 -20.31 -25.81 -46.50
CA GLU A 144 -19.75 -24.57 -45.97
C GLU A 144 -18.45 -24.17 -46.67
N LYS A 145 -17.61 -25.14 -47.04
CA LYS A 145 -16.43 -24.89 -47.87
C LYS A 145 -16.81 -24.32 -49.23
N ARG A 146 -17.80 -24.91 -49.91
CA ARG A 146 -18.29 -24.38 -51.19
C ARG A 146 -18.90 -22.98 -51.07
N ALA A 147 -19.60 -22.69 -49.97
CA ALA A 147 -20.13 -21.36 -49.72
C ALA A 147 -19.02 -20.33 -49.48
N ARG A 148 -18.00 -20.70 -48.69
CA ARG A 148 -16.79 -19.90 -48.49
C ARG A 148 -16.07 -19.64 -49.81
N ASP A 149 -15.88 -20.68 -50.62
CA ASP A 149 -15.20 -20.57 -51.91
C ASP A 149 -16.00 -19.75 -52.91
N ARG A 150 -17.34 -19.81 -52.87
CA ARG A 150 -18.23 -18.95 -53.68
C ARG A 150 -18.11 -17.47 -53.30
N VAL A 151 -18.07 -17.17 -51.99
CA VAL A 151 -17.87 -15.80 -51.51
C VAL A 151 -16.45 -15.33 -51.86
N LEU A 152 -15.44 -16.19 -51.64
CA LEU A 152 -14.07 -15.88 -52.06
C LEU A 152 -13.95 -15.63 -53.55
N ALA A 153 -14.65 -16.37 -54.41
CA ALA A 153 -14.67 -16.12 -55.85
C ALA A 153 -15.38 -14.81 -56.22
N GLN A 154 -16.43 -14.43 -55.50
CA GLN A 154 -17.16 -13.17 -55.72
C GLN A 154 -16.34 -11.93 -55.33
N TYR A 155 -15.41 -12.07 -54.39
CA TYR A 155 -14.55 -11.00 -53.90
C TYR A 155 -13.07 -11.25 -54.20
N ALA A 156 -12.76 -12.28 -54.99
CA ALA A 156 -11.42 -12.50 -55.48
C ALA A 156 -11.15 -11.33 -56.42
N TYR A 157 -10.12 -10.55 -56.10
CA TYR A 157 -9.58 -9.60 -57.04
C TYR A 157 -9.11 -10.38 -58.27
N ASP A 158 -9.71 -10.11 -59.42
CA ASP A 158 -9.14 -10.51 -60.70
C ASP A 158 -7.76 -9.83 -60.78
N LEU A 159 -6.71 -10.61 -60.53
CA LEU A 159 -5.33 -10.13 -60.68
C LEU A 159 -5.12 -9.85 -62.17
N ASP A 160 -4.80 -8.60 -62.50
CA ASP A 160 -4.55 -8.18 -63.87
C ASP A 160 -3.47 -9.07 -64.50
N GLU A 161 -3.76 -9.58 -65.69
CA GLU A 161 -2.84 -10.44 -66.43
C GLU A 161 -1.74 -9.56 -67.03
N VAL A 162 -0.54 -9.70 -66.50
CA VAL A 162 0.65 -8.99 -66.98
C VAL A 162 1.21 -9.76 -68.16
N VAL A 163 1.07 -9.20 -69.37
CA VAL A 163 1.60 -9.80 -70.60
C VAL A 163 2.82 -8.99 -71.06
N GLU A 164 3.96 -9.67 -71.24
CA GLU A 164 5.16 -9.10 -71.85
C GLU A 164 5.03 -9.21 -73.37
N ASN A 165 5.01 -8.06 -74.06
CA ASN A 165 5.10 -8.02 -75.52
C ASN A 165 6.57 -8.20 -75.97
N ASP A 166 6.79 -8.58 -77.23
CA ASP A 166 8.11 -8.90 -77.83
C ASP A 166 9.18 -7.77 -77.75
N ASN A 167 8.82 -6.58 -77.26
CA ASN A 167 9.72 -5.46 -77.01
C ASN A 167 10.18 -5.33 -75.53
N GLY A 168 9.79 -6.25 -74.66
CA GLY A 168 10.22 -6.26 -73.24
C GLY A 168 9.58 -5.15 -72.38
N GLU A 169 8.49 -4.54 -72.84
CA GLU A 169 7.67 -3.61 -72.05
C GLU A 169 6.47 -4.34 -71.45
N VAL A 170 6.20 -4.04 -70.17
CA VAL A 170 5.17 -4.68 -69.34
C VAL A 170 3.86 -3.89 -69.46
N GLU A 171 2.86 -4.44 -70.17
CA GLU A 171 1.56 -3.79 -70.35
C GLU A 171 0.51 -4.45 -69.44
N ILE A 172 -0.13 -3.65 -68.57
CA ILE A 172 -1.16 -4.12 -67.63
C ILE A 172 -2.53 -3.97 -68.29
N LEU A 173 -3.15 -5.08 -68.70
CA LEU A 173 -4.50 -5.12 -69.26
C LEU A 173 -5.55 -5.14 -68.14
N TYR A 174 -6.05 -3.96 -67.78
CA TYR A 174 -7.16 -3.83 -66.82
C TYR A 174 -8.47 -4.35 -67.43
N LYS A 175 -8.98 -5.49 -66.95
CA LYS A 175 -10.36 -5.94 -67.26
C LYS A 175 -11.34 -5.27 -66.31
N GLY A 176 -12.13 -4.31 -66.80
CA GLY A 176 -13.32 -3.84 -66.06
C GLY A 176 -13.61 -2.35 -66.04
N ALA A 177 -12.94 -1.51 -66.84
CA ALA A 177 -13.31 -0.10 -66.97
C ALA A 177 -14.56 0.08 -67.84
N GLY A 178 -15.72 -0.37 -67.34
CA GLY A 178 -16.98 -0.29 -68.04
C GLY A 178 -18.17 -0.54 -67.12
N GLY A 179 -18.63 0.51 -66.44
CA GLY A 179 -20.04 0.64 -66.11
C GLY A 179 -20.41 0.80 -64.64
N SER A 180 -21.40 1.66 -64.46
CA SER A 180 -22.32 1.80 -63.32
C SER A 180 -21.91 2.77 -62.22
N GLU A 181 -22.20 4.03 -62.51
CA GLU A 181 -22.99 4.89 -61.63
C GLU A 181 -24.18 4.13 -61.02
N ASP A 182 -24.67 4.65 -59.90
CA ASP A 182 -25.89 4.28 -59.18
C ASP A 182 -25.82 3.09 -58.21
N LYS A 183 -25.69 3.42 -56.92
CA LYS A 183 -26.31 2.64 -55.84
C LYS A 183 -27.08 3.57 -54.92
N GLY A 184 -28.33 3.81 -55.34
CA GLY A 184 -29.40 4.31 -54.52
C GLY A 184 -29.43 3.69 -53.13
N VAL A 185 -29.62 4.58 -52.16
CA VAL A 185 -29.97 4.25 -50.78
C VAL A 185 -31.32 3.55 -50.82
N SER A 186 -31.30 2.23 -50.77
CA SER A 186 -32.50 1.42 -50.51
C SER A 186 -32.99 1.76 -49.11
N SER A 187 -34.02 2.61 -49.04
CA SER A 187 -34.77 2.88 -47.81
C SER A 187 -35.91 1.87 -47.65
N ASP A 188 -35.57 0.58 -47.65
CA ASP A 188 -36.54 -0.46 -47.27
C ASP A 188 -36.81 -0.35 -45.76
N PRO A 189 -38.04 -0.05 -45.31
CA PRO A 189 -38.39 0.08 -43.89
C PRO A 189 -38.21 -1.23 -43.08
N LEU A 190 -37.98 -2.36 -43.75
CA LEU A 190 -37.75 -3.67 -43.12
C LEU A 190 -36.25 -4.00 -42.95
N LEU A 191 -35.35 -3.24 -43.58
CA LEU A 191 -33.90 -3.41 -43.41
C LEU A 191 -33.40 -2.48 -42.30
N MET A 192 -33.28 -3.02 -41.09
CA MET A 192 -32.67 -2.30 -39.96
C MET A 192 -31.27 -1.80 -40.37
N LYS A 193 -31.04 -0.49 -40.17
CA LYS A 193 -29.75 0.15 -40.50
C LYS A 193 -28.61 -0.58 -39.82
N ASN A 194 -27.53 -0.88 -40.56
CA ASN A 194 -26.33 -1.49 -40.02
C ASN A 194 -25.71 -0.56 -38.96
N ARG A 195 -25.74 -0.99 -37.70
CA ARG A 195 -25.24 -0.24 -36.53
C ARG A 195 -23.80 -0.57 -36.17
N ASN A 196 -23.12 -1.46 -36.88
CA ASN A 196 -21.79 -1.92 -36.48
C ASN A 196 -20.78 -0.76 -36.50
N ALA A 197 -20.86 0.13 -37.48
CA ALA A 197 -20.01 1.32 -37.55
C ALA A 197 -20.27 2.28 -36.38
N ASP A 198 -21.54 2.49 -36.02
CA ASP A 198 -21.93 3.34 -34.90
C ASP A 198 -21.49 2.76 -33.55
N VAL A 199 -21.65 1.44 -33.38
CA VAL A 199 -21.21 0.72 -32.16
C VAL A 199 -19.70 0.80 -31.97
N VAL A 200 -18.92 0.64 -33.05
CA VAL A 200 -17.45 0.78 -32.98
C VAL A 200 -17.05 2.21 -32.62
N LYS A 201 -17.71 3.21 -33.22
CA LYS A 201 -17.46 4.63 -32.95
C LYS A 201 -17.83 5.02 -31.52
N GLU A 202 -18.95 4.53 -31.00
CA GLU A 202 -19.40 4.75 -29.63
C GLU A 202 -18.46 4.07 -28.62
N ALA A 203 -18.02 2.85 -28.90
CA ALA A 203 -17.07 2.13 -28.05
C ALA A 203 -15.70 2.83 -27.98
N GLU A 204 -15.19 3.35 -29.11
CA GLU A 204 -13.93 4.11 -29.14
C GLU A 204 -14.07 5.45 -28.39
N ALA A 205 -15.19 6.17 -28.58
CA ALA A 205 -15.48 7.41 -27.87
C ALA A 205 -15.59 7.17 -26.36
N ALA A 206 -16.27 6.11 -25.93
CA ALA A 206 -16.38 5.72 -24.53
C ALA A 206 -15.01 5.36 -23.93
N LYS A 207 -14.15 4.67 -24.68
CA LYS A 207 -12.79 4.33 -24.24
C LYS A 207 -11.93 5.59 -24.07
N ARG A 208 -12.03 6.54 -25.02
CA ARG A 208 -11.34 7.83 -24.95
C ARG A 208 -11.83 8.67 -23.75
N ALA A 209 -13.15 8.72 -23.50
CA ALA A 209 -13.73 9.43 -22.38
C ALA A 209 -13.31 8.81 -21.02
N LYS A 210 -13.31 7.48 -20.90
CA LYS A 210 -12.83 6.79 -19.69
C LYS A 210 -11.36 7.10 -19.41
N ALA A 211 -10.49 6.97 -20.40
CA ALA A 211 -9.07 7.29 -20.26
C ALA A 211 -8.83 8.75 -19.83
N GLN A 212 -9.58 9.70 -20.41
CA GLN A 212 -9.52 11.11 -20.00
C GLN A 212 -9.98 11.32 -18.56
N SER A 213 -11.09 10.68 -18.15
CA SER A 213 -11.61 10.78 -16.79
C SER A 213 -10.66 10.17 -15.75
N GLU A 214 -10.02 9.04 -16.04
CA GLU A 214 -9.04 8.39 -15.17
C GLU A 214 -7.76 9.23 -15.06
N HIS A 215 -7.30 9.81 -16.16
CA HIS A 215 -6.17 10.73 -16.15
C HIS A 215 -6.46 11.98 -15.32
N GLN A 216 -7.63 12.61 -15.50
CA GLN A 216 -8.03 13.76 -14.68
C GLN A 216 -8.14 13.39 -13.20
N ARG A 217 -8.65 12.20 -12.87
CA ARG A 217 -8.73 11.71 -11.49
C ARG A 217 -7.36 11.49 -10.85
N THR A 218 -6.39 10.95 -11.60
CA THR A 218 -5.02 10.76 -11.10
C THR A 218 -4.30 12.09 -10.94
N VAL A 219 -4.46 13.02 -11.87
CA VAL A 219 -3.92 14.40 -11.75
C VAL A 219 -4.52 15.11 -10.54
N ALA A 220 -5.83 15.03 -10.32
CA ALA A 220 -6.48 15.63 -9.16
C ALA A 220 -5.95 15.05 -7.83
N ARG A 221 -5.85 13.71 -7.73
CA ARG A 221 -5.28 13.05 -6.54
C ARG A 221 -3.83 13.45 -6.29
N ASN A 222 -3.01 13.51 -7.33
CA ASN A 222 -1.61 13.90 -7.22
C ASN A 222 -1.47 15.37 -6.79
N LYS A 223 -2.33 16.26 -7.31
CA LYS A 223 -2.37 17.67 -6.93
C LYS A 223 -2.73 17.83 -5.44
N GLU A 224 -3.77 17.15 -4.98
CA GLU A 224 -4.18 17.17 -3.57
C GLU A 224 -3.06 16.67 -2.63
N LEU A 225 -2.37 15.59 -3.02
CA LEU A 225 -1.27 15.03 -2.24
C LEU A 225 -0.08 15.98 -2.17
N GLN A 226 0.26 16.68 -3.26
CA GLN A 226 1.29 17.71 -3.26
C GLN A 226 0.92 18.92 -2.40
N GLU A 227 -0.34 19.36 -2.44
CA GLU A 227 -0.83 20.46 -1.59
C GLU A 227 -0.80 20.08 -0.12
N LYS A 228 -1.20 18.85 0.23
CA LYS A 228 -1.11 18.31 1.60
C LYS A 228 0.33 18.30 2.11
N GLN A 229 1.28 17.80 1.32
CA GLN A 229 2.70 17.80 1.68
C GLN A 229 3.27 19.20 1.85
N LYS A 230 2.88 20.17 1.00
CA LYS A 230 3.31 21.57 1.14
C LYS A 230 2.77 22.17 2.45
N LEU A 231 1.52 21.89 2.79
CA LEU A 231 0.88 22.40 4.00
C LEU A 231 1.48 21.78 5.28
N GLU A 232 1.81 20.49 5.26
CA GLU A 232 2.55 19.83 6.35
C GLU A 232 3.95 20.44 6.54
N LYS A 233 4.72 20.61 5.46
CA LYS A 233 6.03 21.27 5.49
C LYS A 233 5.96 22.70 6.00
N GLU A 234 4.93 23.46 5.64
CA GLU A 234 4.75 24.83 6.15
C GLU A 234 4.37 24.83 7.64
N LYS A 235 3.48 23.93 8.08
CA LYS A 235 3.14 23.75 9.50
C LYS A 235 4.36 23.35 10.33
N GLU A 236 5.20 22.47 9.81
CA GLU A 236 6.44 22.05 10.45
C GLU A 236 7.44 23.21 10.56
N LYS A 237 7.68 23.96 9.48
CA LYS A 237 8.50 25.18 9.51
C LYS A 237 7.99 26.21 10.53
N ARG A 238 6.67 26.40 10.62
CA ARG A 238 6.07 27.29 11.63
C ARG A 238 6.24 26.76 13.06
N ARG A 239 6.21 25.44 13.26
CA ARG A 239 6.48 24.80 14.56
C ARG A 239 7.95 24.95 14.97
N THR A 240 8.89 24.71 14.05
CA THR A 240 10.32 24.83 14.33
C THR A 240 10.73 26.27 14.64
N MET A 241 10.27 27.25 13.86
CA MET A 241 10.52 28.68 14.15
C MET A 241 9.95 29.13 15.51
N LYS A 242 8.77 28.62 15.91
CA LYS A 242 8.21 28.90 17.24
C LYS A 242 9.03 28.28 18.39
N LYS A 243 9.60 27.10 18.18
CA LYS A 243 10.46 26.41 19.16
C LYS A 243 11.79 27.16 19.34
N GLU A 244 12.35 27.68 18.25
CA GLU A 244 13.58 28.50 18.27
C GLU A 244 13.35 29.87 18.94
N LYS A 245 12.26 30.57 18.63
CA LYS A 245 11.88 31.82 19.31
C LYS A 245 11.60 31.66 20.81
N ARG A 246 11.30 30.44 21.29
CA ARG A 246 11.13 30.12 22.72
C ARG A 246 12.45 29.78 23.43
N ARG A 247 13.52 29.49 22.67
CA ARG A 247 14.86 29.17 23.19
C ARG A 247 15.78 30.39 23.25
N MET A 248 15.38 31.50 22.63
CA MET A 248 15.98 32.85 22.75
C MET A 248 15.17 33.66 23.77
#